data_AF-A0A662VHI7-F1
#
_entry.id   AF-A0A662VHI7-F1
#
_cell.length_a   1.000
_cell.length_b   1.000
_cell.length_c   1.000
_cell.angle_alpha   90.00
_cell.angle_beta   90.00
_cell.angle_gamma   90.00
#
_symmetry.space_group_name_H-M   'P 1'
#
loop_
_entity.id
_entity.type
_entity.pdbx_description
1 polymer ?
#
loop_
_entity_poly.entity_id
_entity_poly.type
_entity_poly.pdbx_seq_one_letter_code
_entity_poly.pdbx_strand_id
1 'polypeptide(L)'
;MRYPDFLRHIVNTKLSEHVKKNKSLTSIIDEIRKLISTAEAKYGFSSFGGNPEKLADYLLSKDFDLVIQAFKAVNALDVLTDILEETKKRYNDLPIVVEAIDKVMKKISSAKEELSKEEKTNLVRDIGRYVKETVSSMISNANVNIRENDIIVRINSTSSILIKPVDKEKIEIHLSITKPLQKNKLEKLLEKIIEIINL
;
A
#
# COMPACT_ATOMS: atom_id res chain seq x y z
N MET A 1 0.89 2.85 38.33
CA MET A 1 0.56 3.30 36.96
C MET A 1 -0.21 2.18 36.27
N ARG A 2 -1.35 2.49 35.63
CA ARG A 2 -2.19 1.49 34.95
C ARG A 2 -1.73 1.19 33.52
N TYR A 3 -1.11 2.15 32.85
CA TYR A 3 -0.67 2.05 31.44
C TYR A 3 0.83 2.27 31.27
N PRO A 4 1.53 1.45 30.47
CA PRO A 4 2.91 1.70 30.12
C PRO A 4 3.01 2.93 29.22
N ASP A 5 3.91 3.85 29.56
CA ASP A 5 4.20 5.03 28.72
C ASP A 5 4.52 4.68 27.25
N PHE A 6 3.83 5.35 26.32
CA PHE A 6 3.89 5.05 24.88
C PHE A 6 5.30 5.17 24.32
N LEU A 7 5.98 6.30 24.55
CA LEU A 7 7.34 6.50 24.03
C LEU A 7 8.34 5.60 24.74
N ARG A 8 8.36 5.64 26.08
CA ARG A 8 9.44 5.05 26.87
C ARG A 8 9.39 3.54 26.93
N HIS A 9 8.20 2.95 27.06
CA HIS A 9 8.06 1.52 27.30
C HIS A 9 7.64 0.73 26.07
N ILE A 10 6.98 1.36 25.09
CA ILE A 10 6.51 0.68 23.88
C ILE A 10 7.42 1.01 22.70
N VAL A 11 7.42 2.27 22.25
CA VAL A 11 8.16 2.71 21.06
C VAL A 11 9.65 2.41 21.18
N ASN A 12 10.29 2.84 22.28
CA ASN A 12 11.72 2.62 22.46
C ASN A 12 12.11 1.15 22.51
N THR A 13 11.28 0.31 23.15
CA THR A 13 11.50 -1.13 23.23
C THR A 13 11.43 -1.75 21.84
N LYS A 14 10.36 -1.46 21.09
CA LYS A 14 10.16 -1.98 19.73
C LYS A 14 11.21 -1.48 18.75
N LEU A 15 11.53 -0.18 18.76
CA LEU A 15 12.64 0.33 17.95
C LEU A 15 13.93 -0.44 18.24
N SER A 16 14.29 -0.61 19.52
CA SER A 16 15.51 -1.32 19.95
C SER A 16 15.55 -2.80 19.49
N GLU A 17 14.40 -3.49 19.52
CA GLU A 17 14.27 -4.87 19.00
C GLU A 17 14.53 -4.94 17.49
N HIS A 18 14.07 -3.94 16.72
CA HIS A 18 14.15 -3.95 15.27
C HIS A 18 15.45 -3.36 14.70
N VAL A 19 16.15 -2.46 15.41
CA VAL A 19 17.47 -1.92 14.97
C VAL A 19 18.46 -3.04 14.63
N LYS A 20 18.44 -4.12 15.42
CA LYS A 20 19.34 -5.26 15.23
C LYS A 20 19.10 -6.00 13.91
N LYS A 21 17.90 -5.88 13.35
CA LYS A 21 17.44 -6.60 12.15
C LYS A 21 17.33 -5.70 10.92
N ASN A 22 17.11 -4.40 11.13
CA ASN A 22 16.88 -3.44 10.05
C ASN A 22 17.88 -2.27 10.14
N LYS A 23 18.95 -2.32 9.33
CA LYS A 23 20.00 -1.29 9.32
C LYS A 23 19.48 0.09 8.90
N SER A 24 18.49 0.17 7.99
CA SER A 24 17.96 1.46 7.52
C SER A 24 17.21 2.20 8.63
N LEU A 25 16.55 1.48 9.53
CA LEU A 25 15.88 2.05 10.70
C LEU A 25 16.84 2.86 11.58
N THR A 26 18.08 2.39 11.76
CA THR A 26 19.12 3.07 12.58
C THR A 26 19.30 4.54 12.19
N SER A 27 19.16 4.86 10.90
CA SER A 27 19.39 6.22 10.39
C SER A 27 18.33 7.24 10.80
N ILE A 28 17.12 6.80 11.20
CA ILE A 28 15.97 7.68 11.48
C ILE A 28 15.41 7.54 12.90
N ILE A 29 15.98 6.67 13.75
CA ILE A 29 15.43 6.39 15.09
C ILE A 29 15.37 7.64 15.96
N ASP A 30 16.42 8.45 15.95
CA ASP A 30 16.47 9.64 16.79
C ASP A 30 15.48 10.69 16.31
N GLU A 31 15.21 10.74 15.00
CA GLU A 31 14.15 11.57 14.42
C GLU A 31 12.77 11.08 14.87
N ILE A 32 12.48 9.78 14.76
CA ILE A 32 11.20 9.20 15.23
C ILE A 32 10.98 9.49 16.72
N ARG A 33 12.01 9.27 17.55
CA ARG A 33 11.94 9.57 19.00
C ARG A 33 11.67 11.04 19.26
N LYS A 34 12.31 11.93 18.52
CA LYS A 34 12.13 13.39 18.65
C LYS A 34 10.71 13.80 18.25
N LEU A 35 10.16 13.28 17.15
CA LEU A 35 8.79 13.54 16.71
C LEU A 35 7.79 13.13 17.80
N ILE A 36 7.92 11.91 18.32
CA ILE A 36 7.00 11.38 19.34
C ILE A 36 7.17 12.12 20.67
N SER A 37 8.39 12.45 21.09
CA SER A 37 8.64 13.20 22.33
C SER A 37 8.05 14.61 22.27
N THR A 38 8.15 15.28 21.12
CA THR A 38 7.54 16.60 20.91
C THR A 38 6.01 16.50 20.98
N ALA A 39 5.44 15.46 20.37
CA ALA A 39 4.01 15.21 20.44
C ALA A 39 3.55 14.85 21.87
N GLU A 40 4.30 14.06 22.62
CA GLU A 40 3.98 13.71 24.00
C GLU A 40 3.83 14.96 24.86
N ALA A 41 4.73 15.92 24.73
CA ALA A 41 4.65 17.21 25.42
C ALA A 41 3.45 18.05 24.95
N LYS A 42 3.15 18.05 23.63
CA LYS A 42 2.06 18.83 23.03
C LYS A 42 0.66 18.30 23.37
N TYR A 43 0.46 16.99 23.28
CA TYR A 43 -0.84 16.33 23.49
C TYR A 43 -1.03 15.88 24.94
N GLY A 44 0.05 15.70 25.71
CA GLY A 44 -0.01 15.35 27.12
C GLY A 44 -0.48 13.91 27.37
N PHE A 45 -0.08 12.96 26.52
CA PHE A 45 -0.48 11.54 26.63
C PHE A 45 0.47 10.67 27.47
N SER A 46 1.50 11.25 28.08
CA SER A 46 2.43 10.48 28.92
C SER A 46 1.73 9.83 30.10
N SER A 47 2.16 8.63 30.47
CA SER A 47 1.72 7.98 31.71
C SER A 47 2.30 8.63 32.96
N PHE A 48 3.33 9.50 32.81
CA PHE A 48 3.99 10.23 33.89
C PHE A 48 3.40 11.63 34.06
N GLY A 49 2.13 11.70 34.48
CA GLY A 49 1.45 12.97 34.77
C GLY A 49 0.63 13.57 33.62
N GLY A 50 0.44 12.82 32.53
CA GLY A 50 -0.51 13.14 31.46
C GLY A 50 -1.78 12.28 31.52
N ASN A 51 -2.54 12.30 30.42
CA ASN A 51 -3.71 11.46 30.22
C ASN A 51 -3.48 10.47 29.06
N PRO A 52 -3.29 9.17 29.33
CA PRO A 52 -3.11 8.14 28.31
C PRO A 52 -4.20 8.08 27.22
N GLU A 53 -5.43 8.53 27.50
CA GLU A 53 -6.50 8.59 26.49
C GLU A 53 -6.20 9.60 25.37
N LYS A 54 -5.44 10.67 25.65
CA LYS A 54 -5.03 11.66 24.66
C LYS A 54 -4.04 11.11 23.63
N LEU A 55 -3.58 9.87 23.78
CA LEU A 55 -2.86 9.17 22.73
C LEU A 55 -3.71 9.05 21.46
N ALA A 56 -5.04 8.91 21.60
CA ALA A 56 -5.96 8.89 20.47
C ALA A 56 -5.89 10.18 19.64
N ASP A 57 -5.87 11.34 20.30
CA ASP A 57 -5.77 12.65 19.64
C ASP A 57 -4.47 12.77 18.83
N TYR A 58 -3.37 12.28 19.40
CA TYR A 58 -2.09 12.25 18.70
C TYR A 58 -2.12 11.30 17.50
N LEU A 59 -2.56 10.05 17.67
CA LEU A 59 -2.61 9.05 16.59
C LEU A 59 -3.43 9.51 15.38
N LEU A 60 -4.48 10.31 15.60
CA LEU A 60 -5.33 10.86 14.54
C LEU A 60 -4.86 12.23 14.01
N SER A 61 -3.74 12.74 14.50
CA SER A 61 -3.23 14.06 14.14
C SER A 61 -2.30 14.03 12.91
N LYS A 62 -2.10 15.21 12.32
CA LYS A 62 -1.06 15.44 11.31
C LYS A 62 0.37 15.23 11.84
N ASP A 63 0.58 15.33 13.14
CA ASP A 63 1.90 15.10 13.74
C ASP A 63 2.26 13.60 13.69
N PHE A 64 1.27 12.71 13.84
CA PHE A 64 1.50 11.27 13.65
C PHE A 64 1.72 10.89 12.18
N ASP A 65 1.16 11.65 11.24
CA ASP A 65 1.43 11.45 9.81
C ASP A 65 2.91 11.65 9.47
N LEU A 66 3.61 12.53 10.19
CA LEU A 66 5.06 12.70 10.04
C LEU A 66 5.81 11.43 10.48
N VAL A 67 5.36 10.77 11.54
CA VAL A 67 5.93 9.49 11.99
C VAL A 67 5.69 8.39 10.94
N ILE A 68 4.48 8.29 10.40
CA ILE A 68 4.18 7.35 9.30
C ILE A 68 5.12 7.60 8.11
N GLN A 69 5.32 8.86 7.71
CA GLN A 69 6.22 9.23 6.61
C GLN A 69 7.68 8.87 6.90
N ALA A 70 8.18 9.09 8.12
CA ALA A 70 9.53 8.71 8.51
C ALA A 70 9.75 7.20 8.38
N PHE A 71 8.83 6.37 8.90
CA PHE A 71 8.91 4.92 8.72
C PHE A 71 8.77 4.49 7.26
N LYS A 72 7.91 5.15 6.48
CA LYS A 72 7.75 4.87 5.04
C LYS A 72 9.02 5.16 4.25
N ALA A 73 9.73 6.25 4.55
CA ALA A 73 10.95 6.67 3.84
C ALA A 73 12.08 5.63 3.88
N VAL A 74 12.14 4.80 4.92
CA VAL A 74 13.15 3.74 5.08
C VAL A 74 12.59 2.33 4.89
N ASN A 75 11.37 2.22 4.35
CA ASN A 75 10.64 0.97 4.15
C ASN A 75 10.51 0.13 5.44
N ALA A 76 10.15 0.77 6.56
CA ALA A 76 10.02 0.15 7.88
C ALA A 76 8.60 0.28 8.47
N LEU A 77 7.57 0.33 7.61
CA LEU A 77 6.17 0.42 8.07
C LEU A 77 5.70 -0.82 8.83
N ASP A 78 6.36 -1.97 8.67
CA ASP A 78 6.21 -3.16 9.50
C ASP A 78 6.53 -2.87 10.97
N VAL A 79 7.63 -2.17 11.25
CA VAL A 79 8.03 -1.79 12.61
C VAL A 79 6.99 -0.88 13.27
N LEU A 80 6.42 0.05 12.50
CA LEU A 80 5.34 0.90 12.99
C LEU A 80 4.06 0.09 13.28
N THR A 81 3.75 -0.90 12.43
CA THR A 81 2.64 -1.84 12.69
C THR A 81 2.86 -2.58 14.02
N ASP A 82 4.05 -3.12 14.27
CA ASP A 82 4.38 -3.84 15.50
C ASP A 82 4.27 -2.95 16.75
N ILE A 83 4.66 -1.67 16.65
CA ILE A 83 4.47 -0.68 17.72
C ILE A 83 2.97 -0.48 18.02
N LEU A 84 2.15 -0.31 16.98
CA LEU A 84 0.72 -0.08 17.13
C LEU A 84 0.01 -1.32 17.70
N GLU A 85 0.40 -2.52 17.30
CA GLU A 85 -0.13 -3.77 17.85
C GLU A 85 0.18 -3.93 19.34
N GLU A 86 1.44 -3.68 19.74
CA GLU A 86 1.81 -3.73 21.17
C GLU A 86 1.04 -2.66 21.95
N THR A 87 0.88 -1.47 21.38
CA THR A 87 0.08 -0.40 22.00
C THR A 87 -1.37 -0.83 22.19
N LYS A 88 -2.00 -1.41 21.15
CA LYS A 88 -3.38 -1.90 21.22
C LYS A 88 -3.55 -2.98 22.30
N LYS A 89 -2.56 -3.87 22.48
CA LYS A 89 -2.57 -4.89 23.55
C LYS A 89 -2.51 -4.26 24.94
N ARG A 90 -1.65 -3.25 25.13
CA ARG A 90 -1.41 -2.61 26.43
C ARG A 90 -2.48 -1.59 26.83
N TYR A 91 -3.20 -1.03 25.87
CA TYR A 91 -4.25 -0.03 26.04
C TYR A 91 -5.65 -0.61 25.74
N ASN A 92 -5.82 -1.93 25.85
CA ASN A 92 -7.02 -2.64 25.38
C ASN A 92 -8.33 -2.23 26.08
N ASP A 93 -8.25 -1.67 27.28
CA ASP A 93 -9.36 -1.19 28.08
C ASP A 93 -9.62 0.32 27.92
N LEU A 94 -8.93 0.97 26.96
CA LEU A 94 -9.19 2.34 26.51
C LEU A 94 -9.77 2.33 25.09
N PRO A 95 -11.11 2.24 24.92
CA PRO A 95 -11.74 2.06 23.62
C PRO A 95 -11.37 3.14 22.59
N ILE A 96 -11.25 4.40 23.04
CA ILE A 96 -10.91 5.53 22.18
C ILE A 96 -9.51 5.39 21.56
N VAL A 97 -8.54 4.85 22.32
CA VAL A 97 -7.18 4.61 21.86
C VAL A 97 -7.16 3.42 20.91
N VAL A 98 -7.87 2.34 21.25
CA VAL A 98 -7.98 1.16 20.38
C VAL A 98 -8.59 1.51 19.03
N GLU A 99 -9.67 2.28 19.01
CA GLU A 99 -10.32 2.73 17.78
C GLU A 99 -9.39 3.62 16.93
N ALA A 100 -8.65 4.54 17.57
CA ALA A 100 -7.67 5.36 16.90
C ALA A 100 -6.56 4.51 16.25
N ILE A 101 -6.04 3.52 16.98
CA ILE A 101 -5.04 2.58 16.46
C ILE A 101 -5.57 1.81 15.24
N ASP A 102 -6.81 1.32 15.29
CA ASP A 102 -7.43 0.59 14.18
C ASP A 102 -7.58 1.45 12.91
N LYS A 103 -7.98 2.72 13.08
CA LYS A 103 -8.05 3.68 11.97
C LYS A 103 -6.67 3.89 11.33
N VAL A 104 -5.63 4.02 12.15
CA VAL A 104 -4.27 4.23 11.66
C VAL A 104 -3.69 2.97 11.02
N MET A 105 -3.91 1.79 11.59
CA MET A 105 -3.50 0.53 10.98
C MET A 105 -4.14 0.33 9.60
N LYS A 106 -5.43 0.66 9.45
CA LYS A 106 -6.10 0.65 8.15
C LYS A 106 -5.43 1.61 7.15
N LYS A 107 -5.09 2.82 7.59
CA LYS A 107 -4.35 3.81 6.77
C LYS A 107 -2.98 3.28 6.33
N ILE A 108 -2.24 2.63 7.23
CA ILE A 108 -0.93 2.03 6.92
C ILE A 108 -1.08 0.88 5.92
N SER A 109 -2.07 0.01 6.08
CA SER A 109 -2.33 -1.09 5.14
C SER A 109 -2.65 -0.58 3.74
N SER A 110 -3.53 0.41 3.60
CA SER A 110 -3.80 1.04 2.30
C SER A 110 -2.54 1.72 1.72
N ALA A 111 -1.66 2.25 2.56
CA ALA A 111 -0.39 2.84 2.12
C ALA A 111 0.69 1.80 1.74
N LYS A 112 0.59 0.55 2.22
CA LYS A 112 1.43 -0.59 1.80
C LYS A 112 0.95 -1.18 0.47
N GLU A 113 -0.35 -1.09 0.16
CA GLU A 113 -0.93 -1.53 -1.10
C GLU A 113 -0.63 -0.57 -2.27
N GLU A 114 -0.37 0.70 -1.98
CA GLU A 114 0.13 1.65 -2.98
C GLU A 114 1.62 1.41 -3.27
N LEU A 115 1.91 0.62 -4.31
CA LEU A 115 3.24 0.54 -4.93
C LEU A 115 3.83 1.96 -5.09
N SER A 116 5.09 2.15 -4.73
CA SER A 116 5.78 3.42 -4.99
C SER A 116 5.72 3.74 -6.48
N LYS A 117 5.77 5.03 -6.86
CA LYS A 117 5.74 5.42 -8.28
C LYS A 117 6.81 4.72 -9.10
N GLU A 118 7.99 4.54 -8.52
CA GLU A 118 9.12 3.86 -9.15
C GLU A 118 8.86 2.35 -9.31
N GLU A 119 8.28 1.68 -8.30
CA GLU A 119 7.86 0.29 -8.41
C GLU A 119 6.74 0.09 -9.43
N LYS A 120 5.74 0.98 -9.48
CA LYS A 120 4.68 0.94 -10.51
C LYS A 120 5.27 1.06 -11.90
N THR A 121 6.18 2.01 -12.09
CA THR A 121 6.84 2.22 -13.39
C THR A 121 7.64 1.00 -13.81
N ASN A 122 8.38 0.38 -12.88
CA ASN A 122 9.16 -0.82 -13.16
C ASN A 122 8.25 -2.02 -13.49
N LEU A 123 7.20 -2.22 -12.70
CA LEU A 123 6.21 -3.27 -12.94
C LEU A 123 5.55 -3.13 -14.32
N VAL A 124 5.08 -1.93 -14.67
CA VAL A 124 4.46 -1.65 -15.98
C VAL A 124 5.45 -1.89 -17.12
N ARG A 125 6.74 -1.54 -16.93
CA ARG A 125 7.79 -1.81 -17.92
C ARG A 125 8.06 -3.29 -18.12
N ASP A 126 8.15 -4.06 -17.02
CA ASP A 126 8.45 -5.49 -17.10
C ASP A 126 7.29 -6.28 -17.71
N ILE A 127 6.06 -6.01 -17.28
CA ILE A 127 4.86 -6.58 -17.90
C ILE A 127 4.77 -6.12 -19.37
N GLY A 128 5.05 -4.85 -19.65
CA GLY A 128 5.01 -4.30 -21.01
C GLY A 128 6.01 -4.98 -21.95
N ARG A 129 7.22 -5.30 -21.45
CA ARG A 129 8.24 -6.06 -22.21
C ARG A 129 7.74 -7.47 -22.53
N TYR A 130 7.24 -8.18 -21.53
CA TYR A 130 6.69 -9.53 -21.70
C TYR A 130 5.51 -9.55 -22.69
N VAL A 131 4.57 -8.60 -22.56
CA VAL A 131 3.42 -8.46 -23.46
C VAL A 131 3.90 -8.18 -24.89
N LYS A 132 4.89 -7.30 -25.06
CA LYS A 132 5.44 -6.98 -26.39
C LYS A 132 6.06 -8.20 -27.06
N GLU A 133 6.90 -8.95 -26.36
CA GLU A 133 7.52 -10.18 -26.87
C GLU A 133 6.47 -11.23 -27.24
N THR A 134 5.52 -11.47 -26.34
CA THR A 134 4.45 -12.45 -26.53
C THR A 134 3.56 -12.08 -27.71
N VAL A 135 3.07 -10.84 -27.76
CA VAL A 135 2.15 -10.40 -28.80
C VAL A 135 2.83 -10.30 -30.16
N SER A 136 4.07 -9.82 -30.24
CA SER A 136 4.81 -9.78 -31.52
C SER A 136 5.06 -11.17 -32.10
N SER A 137 5.16 -12.20 -31.26
CA SER A 137 5.26 -13.59 -31.72
C SER A 137 3.94 -14.15 -32.28
N MET A 138 2.80 -13.64 -31.81
CA MET A 138 1.47 -14.14 -32.18
C MET A 138 0.82 -13.32 -33.30
N ILE A 139 1.07 -12.01 -33.35
CA ILE A 139 0.40 -11.05 -34.22
C ILE A 139 1.44 -10.07 -34.77
N SER A 140 1.83 -10.26 -36.02
CA SER A 140 2.87 -9.49 -36.71
C SER A 140 2.59 -7.99 -36.84
N ASN A 141 1.32 -7.58 -36.89
CA ASN A 141 0.91 -6.17 -37.04
C ASN A 141 0.50 -5.49 -35.73
N ALA A 142 0.66 -6.16 -34.59
CA ALA A 142 0.27 -5.58 -33.32
C ALA A 142 1.28 -4.53 -32.85
N ASN A 143 0.77 -3.40 -32.38
CA ASN A 143 1.56 -2.33 -31.77
C ASN A 143 1.33 -2.30 -30.27
N VAL A 144 2.41 -2.43 -29.49
CA VAL A 144 2.37 -2.34 -28.03
C VAL A 144 2.94 -0.99 -27.60
N ASN A 145 2.12 -0.21 -26.91
CA ASN A 145 2.49 1.08 -26.33
C ASN A 145 2.46 0.96 -24.80
N ILE A 146 3.61 1.19 -24.17
CA ILE A 146 3.79 1.13 -22.72
C ILE A 146 3.78 2.57 -22.20
N ARG A 147 2.82 2.89 -21.34
CA ARG A 147 2.69 4.20 -20.68
C ARG A 147 3.12 4.10 -19.22
N GLU A 148 2.94 5.18 -18.46
CA GLU A 148 3.33 5.23 -17.04
C GLU A 148 2.55 4.21 -16.18
N ASN A 149 1.25 4.02 -16.46
CA ASN A 149 0.35 3.19 -15.64
C ASN A 149 -0.33 2.05 -16.41
N ASP A 150 -0.17 1.99 -17.73
CA ASP A 150 -0.91 1.04 -18.55
C ASP A 150 -0.11 0.58 -19.78
N ILE A 151 -0.56 -0.54 -20.35
CA ILE A 151 -0.03 -1.12 -21.56
C ILE A 151 -1.19 -1.25 -22.54
N ILE A 152 -1.04 -0.65 -23.72
CA ILE A 152 -2.03 -0.69 -24.77
C ILE A 152 -1.50 -1.53 -25.91
N VAL A 153 -2.18 -2.64 -26.18
CA VAL A 153 -1.95 -3.49 -27.36
C VAL A 153 -2.99 -3.13 -28.40
N ARG A 154 -2.56 -2.55 -29.53
CA ARG A 154 -3.41 -2.34 -30.70
C ARG A 154 -3.14 -3.45 -31.71
N ILE A 155 -4.17 -4.25 -31.99
CA ILE A 155 -4.08 -5.35 -32.96
C ILE A 155 -4.41 -4.82 -34.37
N ASN A 156 -5.43 -3.96 -34.47
CA ASN A 156 -5.85 -3.29 -35.69
C ASN A 156 -6.65 -2.01 -35.33
N SER A 157 -7.23 -1.33 -36.33
CA SER A 157 -8.01 -0.09 -36.12
C SER A 157 -9.27 -0.27 -35.28
N THR A 158 -9.70 -1.51 -35.06
CA THR A 158 -10.96 -1.86 -34.39
C THR A 158 -10.80 -2.78 -33.18
N SER A 159 -9.57 -3.12 -32.80
CA SER A 159 -9.33 -4.09 -31.73
C SER A 159 -8.11 -3.70 -30.90
N SER A 160 -8.35 -3.55 -29.60
CA SER A 160 -7.31 -3.21 -28.64
C SER A 160 -7.51 -3.92 -27.31
N ILE A 161 -6.40 -4.14 -26.61
CA ILE A 161 -6.35 -4.65 -25.24
C ILE A 161 -5.65 -3.59 -24.41
N LEU A 162 -6.27 -3.17 -23.32
CA LEU A 162 -5.69 -2.31 -22.30
C LEU A 162 -5.40 -3.17 -21.07
N ILE A 163 -4.14 -3.19 -20.65
CA ILE A 163 -3.68 -3.94 -19.48
C ILE A 163 -3.23 -2.92 -18.44
N LYS A 164 -3.79 -3.00 -17.24
CA LYS A 164 -3.45 -2.14 -16.09
C LYS A 164 -2.93 -3.00 -14.95
N PRO A 165 -1.63 -2.92 -14.62
CA PRO A 165 -1.13 -3.51 -13.39
C PRO A 165 -1.77 -2.81 -12.19
N VAL A 166 -2.42 -3.57 -11.31
CA VAL A 166 -3.02 -3.07 -10.07
C VAL A 166 -1.98 -3.13 -8.95
N ASP A 167 -1.34 -4.29 -8.81
CA ASP A 167 -0.23 -4.55 -7.89
C ASP A 167 0.70 -5.65 -8.47
N LYS A 168 1.63 -6.19 -7.67
CA LYS A 168 2.60 -7.22 -8.11
C LYS A 168 1.95 -8.55 -8.51
N GLU A 169 0.72 -8.81 -8.09
CA GLU A 169 0.00 -10.08 -8.31
C GLU A 169 -1.27 -9.91 -9.16
N LYS A 170 -1.78 -8.68 -9.30
CA LYS A 170 -3.06 -8.40 -9.97
C LYS A 170 -2.91 -7.51 -11.18
N ILE A 171 -3.58 -7.90 -12.26
CA ILE A 171 -3.74 -7.11 -13.49
C ILE A 171 -5.22 -6.98 -13.84
N GLU A 172 -5.61 -5.81 -14.34
CA GLU A 172 -6.91 -5.60 -14.99
C GLU A 172 -6.73 -5.61 -16.50
N ILE A 173 -7.62 -6.30 -17.21
CA ILE A 173 -7.61 -6.39 -18.68
C ILE A 173 -8.94 -5.86 -19.22
N HIS A 174 -8.88 -4.84 -20.07
CA HIS A 174 -10.02 -4.36 -20.85
C HIS A 174 -9.83 -4.72 -22.32
N LEU A 175 -10.70 -5.57 -22.85
CA LEU A 175 -10.75 -5.90 -24.27
C LEU A 175 -11.79 -5.04 -24.98
N SER A 176 -11.40 -4.43 -26.10
CA SER A 176 -12.31 -3.68 -26.97
C SER A 176 -12.20 -4.21 -28.39
N ILE A 177 -13.33 -4.70 -28.93
CA ILE A 177 -13.44 -5.23 -30.29
C ILE A 177 -14.68 -4.64 -30.93
N THR A 178 -14.50 -4.01 -32.10
CA THR A 178 -15.61 -3.47 -32.89
C THR A 178 -15.62 -4.17 -34.25
N LYS A 179 -16.61 -5.01 -34.51
CA LYS A 179 -16.72 -5.72 -35.79
C LYS A 179 -18.18 -5.87 -36.20
N PRO A 180 -18.54 -5.57 -37.46
CA PRO A 180 -19.86 -5.92 -37.97
C PRO A 180 -20.01 -7.44 -37.97
N LEU A 181 -21.09 -7.94 -37.37
CA LEU A 181 -21.34 -9.36 -37.21
C LEU A 181 -22.73 -9.73 -37.74
N GLN A 182 -22.80 -10.84 -38.49
CA GLN A 182 -24.07 -11.43 -38.89
C GLN A 182 -24.74 -12.08 -37.67
N LYS A 183 -26.07 -11.97 -37.57
CA LYS A 183 -26.85 -12.45 -36.42
C LYS A 183 -26.57 -13.92 -36.08
N ASN A 184 -26.41 -14.79 -37.09
CA ASN A 184 -26.12 -16.22 -36.93
C ASN A 184 -24.73 -16.53 -36.35
N LYS A 185 -23.83 -15.55 -36.24
CA LYS A 185 -22.50 -15.70 -35.62
C LYS A 185 -22.42 -15.15 -34.20
N LEU A 186 -23.49 -14.50 -33.72
CA LEU A 186 -23.52 -13.86 -32.40
C LEU A 186 -23.43 -14.88 -31.26
N GLU A 187 -24.20 -15.96 -31.34
CA GLU A 187 -24.25 -17.01 -30.32
C GLU A 187 -22.86 -17.61 -30.05
N LYS A 188 -22.19 -18.05 -31.12
CA LYS A 188 -20.82 -18.57 -31.04
C LYS A 188 -19.79 -17.56 -30.52
N LEU A 189 -20.01 -16.27 -30.74
CA LEU A 189 -19.14 -15.22 -30.17
C LEU A 189 -19.38 -15.06 -28.67
N LEU A 190 -20.64 -15.08 -28.24
CA LEU A 190 -21.00 -14.99 -26.82
C LEU A 190 -20.48 -16.19 -26.02
N GLU A 191 -20.56 -17.41 -26.57
CA GLU A 191 -19.96 -18.61 -25.96
C GLU A 191 -18.47 -18.41 -25.66
N LYS A 192 -17.70 -17.94 -26.65
CA LYS A 192 -16.27 -17.67 -26.48
C LYS A 192 -15.99 -16.56 -25.48
N ILE A 193 -16.85 -15.53 -25.41
CA ILE A 193 -16.70 -14.46 -24.43
C ILE A 193 -16.95 -14.99 -23.02
N ILE A 194 -17.95 -15.86 -22.83
CA ILE A 194 -18.24 -16.51 -21.55
C ILE A 194 -17.09 -17.41 -21.11
N GLU A 195 -16.51 -18.18 -22.03
CA GLU A 195 -15.30 -18.98 -21.75
C GLU A 195 -14.15 -18.09 -21.23
N ILE A 196 -13.96 -16.91 -21.84
CA ILE A 196 -12.92 -15.96 -21.42
C ILE A 196 -13.22 -15.36 -20.03
N ILE A 197 -14.48 -15.07 -19.72
CA ILE A 197 -14.88 -14.47 -18.43
C ILE A 197 -14.68 -15.43 -17.25
N ASN A 198 -14.72 -16.75 -17.50
CA ASN A 198 -14.62 -17.79 -16.47
C ASN A 198 -13.19 -18.36 -16.30
N LEU A 199 -12.18 -17.78 -16.97
CA LEU A 199 -10.74 -18.11 -16.78
C LEU A 199 -10.19 -17.51 -15.49
#